data_AF-A0A380FKL8-F1
#
_entry.id   AF-A0A380FKL8-F1
#
_cell.length_a   1.000
_cell.length_b   1.000
_cell.length_c   1.000
_cell.angle_alpha   90.00
_cell.angle_beta   90.00
_cell.angle_gamma   90.00
#
_symmetry.space_group_name_H-M   'P 1'
#
loop_
_entity.id
_entity.type
_entity.pdbx_description
1 polymer ?
#
loop_
_entity_poly.entity_id
_entity_poly.type
_entity_poly.pdbx_seq_one_letter_code
_entity_poly.pdbx_strand_id
1 'polypeptide(L)'
;MYHKILNVSNIVINEAPNKTGYIVKINKTETEPIIKFENLVLMNNENHTIETYPVRTFNDHLTAKIPFETLTENASKKKLYIEGIEIDGDTERSVIYSIREQYADRAVYQSNISINNQYYIMEFYSKRGIELLYRKPFFKME
;
A
#
# COMPACT_ATOMS: atom_id res chain seq x y z
N MET A 1 3.40 -17.45 5.00
CA MET A 1 2.33 -16.79 5.79
C MET A 1 1.09 -16.72 4.91
N TYR A 2 -0.06 -17.26 5.34
CA TYR A 2 -1.32 -17.14 4.61
C TYR A 2 -1.99 -15.84 5.07
N HIS A 3 -2.00 -14.82 4.21
CA HIS A 3 -2.72 -13.58 4.48
C HIS A 3 -4.19 -13.72 4.07
N LYS A 4 -5.11 -13.16 4.86
CA LYS A 4 -6.50 -12.97 4.41
C LYS A 4 -6.54 -11.95 3.29
N ILE A 5 -7.61 -11.94 2.50
CA ILE A 5 -7.79 -10.96 1.42
C ILE A 5 -8.84 -9.95 1.89
N LEU A 6 -8.44 -8.69 2.00
CA LEU A 6 -9.36 -7.56 2.17
C LEU A 6 -9.78 -7.08 0.79
N ASN A 7 -11.06 -7.23 0.46
CA ASN A 7 -11.58 -6.66 -0.79
C ASN A 7 -11.93 -5.19 -0.56
N VAL A 8 -11.58 -4.35 -1.53
CA VAL A 8 -11.78 -2.90 -1.46
C VAL A 8 -12.39 -2.39 -2.76
N SER A 9 -13.15 -1.30 -2.68
CA SER A 9 -13.85 -0.77 -3.84
C SER A 9 -12.89 -0.05 -4.79
N ASN A 10 -11.92 0.68 -4.23
CA ASN A 10 -10.93 1.44 -4.99
C ASN A 10 -9.70 1.74 -4.11
N ILE A 11 -8.52 1.84 -4.73
CA ILE A 11 -7.29 2.32 -4.12
C ILE A 11 -6.83 3.56 -4.89
N VAL A 12 -6.76 4.70 -4.20
CA VAL A 12 -6.24 5.95 -4.76
C VAL A 12 -4.87 6.23 -4.16
N ILE A 13 -3.89 6.50 -5.02
CA ILE A 13 -2.52 6.79 -4.61
C ILE A 13 -2.11 8.11 -5.23
N ASN A 14 -1.92 9.12 -4.38
CA ASN A 14 -1.56 10.47 -4.80
C ASN A 14 -0.26 10.88 -4.13
N GLU A 15 0.55 11.69 -4.81
CA GLU A 15 1.65 12.39 -4.15
C GLU A 15 1.10 13.32 -3.06
N ALA A 16 1.76 13.33 -1.89
CA ALA A 16 1.41 14.23 -0.80
C ALA A 16 1.65 15.69 -1.24
N PRO A 17 0.79 16.66 -0.84
CA PRO A 17 0.94 18.06 -1.27
C PRO A 17 2.30 18.68 -0.96
N ASN A 18 2.97 18.21 0.10
CA ASN A 18 4.30 18.66 0.50
C ASN A 18 5.46 17.89 -0.18
N LYS A 19 5.17 17.00 -1.14
CA LYS A 19 6.14 16.20 -1.91
C LYS A 19 7.10 15.35 -1.06
N THR A 20 6.63 14.85 0.08
CA THR A 20 7.44 14.00 0.99
C THR A 20 7.08 12.52 0.95
N GLY A 21 6.13 12.12 0.11
CA GLY A 21 5.63 10.75 0.07
C GLY A 21 4.33 10.62 -0.72
N TYR A 22 3.71 9.44 -0.61
CA TYR A 22 2.38 9.18 -1.15
C TYR A 22 1.34 9.12 -0.06
N ILE A 23 0.15 9.65 -0.35
CA ILE A 23 -1.07 9.40 0.40
C ILE A 23 -1.78 8.24 -0.29
N VAL A 24 -1.87 7.12 0.41
CA VAL A 24 -2.66 5.97 -0.01
C VAL A 24 -4.05 6.14 0.62
N LYS A 25 -5.09 6.06 -0.19
CA LYS A 25 -6.49 6.05 0.22
C LYS A 25 -7.14 4.75 -0.26
N ILE A 26 -7.72 4.01 0.66
CA ILE A 26 -8.37 2.72 0.40
C ILE A 26 -9.85 2.88 0.72
N ASN A 27 -10.70 2.80 -0.29
CA ASN A 27 -12.15 2.87 -0.10
C ASN A 27 -12.66 1.49 0.30
N LYS A 28 -13.32 1.40 1.45
CA LYS A 28 -13.78 0.13 2.02
C LYS A 28 -14.96 -0.42 1.21
N THR A 29 -15.15 -1.73 1.24
CA THR A 29 -16.45 -2.37 0.96
C THR A 29 -17.09 -2.75 2.29
N GLU A 30 -18.41 -2.60 2.44
CA GLU A 30 -19.12 -2.61 3.73
C GLU A 30 -19.15 -3.95 4.50
N THR A 31 -18.22 -4.89 4.28
CA THR A 31 -18.49 -6.31 4.57
C THR A 31 -17.35 -7.11 5.23
N GLU A 32 -16.47 -6.53 6.05
CA GLU A 32 -15.44 -7.33 6.76
C GLU A 32 -15.57 -7.29 8.29
N PRO A 33 -15.29 -8.40 9.01
CA PRO A 33 -15.40 -8.52 10.48
C PRO A 33 -14.29 -7.77 11.24
N ILE A 34 -13.68 -6.77 10.59
CA ILE A 34 -12.57 -5.98 11.11
C ILE A 34 -13.14 -4.83 11.93
N ILE A 35 -12.85 -4.81 13.22
CA ILE A 35 -13.33 -3.76 14.13
C ILE A 35 -12.43 -2.53 14.11
N LYS A 36 -11.16 -2.70 13.73
CA LYS A 36 -10.18 -1.61 13.67
C LYS A 36 -9.09 -1.91 12.64
N PHE A 37 -8.70 -0.89 11.87
CA PHE A 37 -7.49 -0.92 11.06
C PHE A 37 -6.38 -0.17 11.78
N GLU A 38 -5.19 -0.75 11.85
CA GLU A 38 -4.06 -0.18 12.61
C GLU A 38 -3.01 0.41 11.67
N ASN A 39 -2.44 -0.39 10.78
CA ASN A 39 -1.28 -0.01 9.98
C ASN A 39 -1.39 -0.47 8.52
N LEU A 40 -0.87 0.32 7.59
CA LEU A 40 -0.38 -0.21 6.33
C LEU A 40 1.00 -0.82 6.58
N VAL A 41 1.20 -2.03 6.09
CA VAL A 41 2.43 -2.79 6.30
C VAL A 41 3.15 -2.96 4.97
N LEU A 42 4.36 -2.43 4.87
CA LEU A 42 5.22 -2.57 3.70
C LEU A 42 6.17 -3.73 3.94
N MET A 43 6.13 -4.75 3.07
CA MET A 43 7.00 -5.92 3.17
C MET A 43 7.85 -6.08 1.91
N ASN A 44 8.99 -6.76 2.06
CA ASN A 44 9.80 -7.19 0.93
C ASN A 44 9.26 -8.51 0.30
N ASN A 45 9.93 -9.02 -0.73
CA ASN A 45 9.52 -10.26 -1.40
C ASN A 45 9.63 -11.53 -0.54
N GLU A 46 10.45 -11.50 0.51
CA GLU A 46 10.60 -12.59 1.49
C GLU A 46 9.51 -12.54 2.58
N ASN A 47 8.62 -11.53 2.52
CA ASN A 47 7.60 -11.21 3.52
C ASN A 47 8.19 -10.75 4.87
N HIS A 48 9.39 -10.18 4.86
CA HIS A 48 9.90 -9.42 6.00
C HIS A 48 9.31 -8.00 5.99
N THR A 49 8.80 -7.56 7.13
CA THR A 49 8.33 -6.18 7.31
C THR A 49 9.49 -5.21 7.16
N ILE A 50 9.33 -4.26 6.25
CA ILE A 50 10.26 -3.14 6.04
C ILE A 50 9.87 -2.01 6.99
N GLU A 51 8.59 -1.62 6.96
CA GLU A 51 8.08 -0.49 7.72
C GLU A 51 6.55 -0.60 7.89
N THR A 52 6.03 0.08 8.90
CA THR A 52 4.58 0.21 9.15
C THR A 52 4.15 1.67 9.18
N TYR A 53 2.96 1.94 8.67
CA TYR A 53 2.41 3.29 8.60
C TYR A 53 1.02 3.35 9.23
N PRO A 54 0.80 4.20 10.25
CA PRO A 54 -0.47 4.25 10.93
C PRO A 54 -1.60 4.67 9.98
N VAL A 55 -2.71 3.93 10.06
CA VAL A 55 -3.90 4.18 9.25
C VAL A 55 -4.86 5.09 10.01
N ARG A 56 -5.31 6.14 9.33
CA ARG A 56 -6.47 6.92 9.76
C ARG A 56 -7.72 6.32 9.12
N THR A 57 -8.70 6.02 9.96
CA THR A 57 -9.97 5.43 9.53
C THR A 57 -11.05 6.51 9.48
N PHE A 58 -11.70 6.62 8.32
CA PHE A 58 -12.93 7.37 8.11
C PHE A 58 -14.07 6.40 7.83
N ASN A 59 -15.31 6.88 7.74
CA ASN A 59 -16.48 6.03 7.56
C ASN A 59 -16.36 5.16 6.29
N ASP A 60 -16.07 5.78 5.16
CA ASP A 60 -16.03 5.17 3.82
C ASP A 60 -14.62 4.76 3.36
N HIS A 61 -13.56 5.27 3.99
CA HIS A 61 -12.20 5.02 3.52
C HIS A 61 -11.15 5.01 4.65
N LEU A 62 -9.98 4.50 4.30
CA LEU A 62 -8.77 4.46 5.11
C LEU A 62 -7.71 5.31 4.42
N THR A 63 -6.82 5.92 5.18
CA THR A 63 -5.67 6.61 4.60
C THR A 63 -4.40 6.45 5.43
N ALA A 64 -3.27 6.35 4.75
CA ALA A 64 -1.95 6.40 5.37
C ALA A 64 -0.97 7.09 4.42
N LYS A 65 0.12 7.62 4.99
CA LYS A 65 1.18 8.28 4.24
C LYS A 65 2.42 7.40 4.25
N ILE A 66 2.94 7.11 3.05
CA ILE A 66 4.18 6.36 2.84
C ILE A 66 5.27 7.35 2.39
N PRO A 67 6.33 7.57 3.17
CA PRO A 67 7.44 8.43 2.77
C PRO A 67 8.16 7.93 1.52
N PHE A 68 8.67 8.86 0.74
CA PHE A 68 9.46 8.56 -0.46
C PHE A 68 10.74 7.77 -0.16
N GLU A 69 11.43 8.14 0.92
CA GLU A 69 12.69 7.52 1.33
C GLU A 69 12.55 5.99 1.51
N THR A 70 11.49 5.54 2.20
CA THR A 70 11.23 4.11 2.41
C THR A 70 10.91 3.35 1.12
N LEU A 71 10.41 4.05 0.10
CA LEU A 71 10.15 3.44 -1.20
C LEU A 71 11.43 3.31 -2.02
N THR A 72 12.37 4.25 -1.86
CA THR A 72 13.64 4.30 -2.60
C THR A 72 14.76 3.46 -2.00
N GLU A 73 14.76 3.22 -0.69
CA GLU A 73 15.69 2.27 -0.08
C GLU A 73 15.32 0.84 -0.47
N ASN A 74 16.29 0.08 -0.96
CA ASN A 74 16.18 -1.30 -1.45
C ASN A 74 15.44 -1.45 -2.79
N ALA A 75 16.21 -1.73 -3.86
CA ALA A 75 15.78 -1.91 -5.25
C ALA A 75 14.87 -3.14 -5.52
N SER A 76 14.31 -3.76 -4.48
CA SER A 76 13.45 -4.93 -4.58
C SER A 76 11.98 -4.54 -4.66
N LYS A 77 11.18 -5.40 -5.32
CA LYS A 77 9.71 -5.29 -5.32
C LYS A 77 9.21 -5.30 -3.89
N LYS A 78 8.29 -4.40 -3.56
CA LYS A 78 7.67 -4.32 -2.23
C LYS A 78 6.18 -4.66 -2.34
N LYS A 79 5.62 -5.23 -1.27
CA LYS A 79 4.21 -5.59 -1.17
C LYS A 79 3.58 -4.78 -0.05
N LEU A 80 2.41 -4.22 -0.31
CA LEU A 80 1.66 -3.43 0.66
C LEU A 80 0.44 -4.22 1.14
N TYR A 81 0.36 -4.35 2.46
CA TYR A 81 -0.69 -5.03 3.20
C TYR A 81 -1.36 -4.05 4.16
N ILE A 82 -2.43 -4.49 4.81
CA ILE A 82 -3.04 -3.77 5.92
C ILE A 82 -3.21 -4.68 7.12
N GLU A 83 -2.89 -4.16 8.29
CA GLU A 83 -3.12 -4.79 9.58
C GLU A 83 -4.47 -4.34 10.13
N GLY A 84 -5.27 -5.30 10.57
CA GLY A 84 -6.55 -5.06 11.22
C GLY A 84 -6.80 -6.00 12.39
N ILE A 85 -7.61 -5.55 13.33
CA ILE A 85 -8.08 -6.32 14.47
C ILE A 85 -9.41 -6.98 14.12
N GLU A 86 -9.48 -8.30 14.24
CA GLU A 86 -10.71 -9.09 14.19
C GLU A 86 -11.13 -9.54 15.58
N ILE A 87 -12.43 -9.76 15.76
CA ILE A 87 -12.98 -10.51 16.90
C ILE A 87 -13.10 -11.98 16.48
N ASP A 88 -12.46 -12.87 17.24
CA ASP A 88 -12.59 -14.32 17.14
C ASP A 88 -13.13 -14.84 18.48
N GLY A 89 -14.45 -15.06 18.54
CA GLY A 89 -15.16 -15.33 19.80
C GLY A 89 -15.11 -14.11 20.73
N ASP A 90 -14.50 -14.29 21.91
CA ASP A 90 -14.29 -13.23 22.91
C ASP A 90 -12.87 -12.64 22.85
N THR A 91 -12.08 -12.99 21.83
CA THR A 91 -10.67 -12.55 21.72
C THR A 91 -10.45 -11.63 20.52
N GLU A 92 -9.67 -10.58 20.74
CA GLU A 92 -9.16 -9.72 19.66
C GLU A 92 -7.83 -10.29 19.14
N ARG A 93 -7.67 -10.34 17.82
CA ARG A 93 -6.40 -10.72 17.19
C ARG A 93 -6.01 -9.78 16.08
N SER A 94 -4.70 -9.51 15.97
CA SER A 94 -4.13 -8.82 14.80
C SER A 94 -4.00 -9.78 13.62
N VAL A 95 -4.43 -9.32 12.45
CA VAL A 95 -4.40 -10.06 11.19
C VAL A 95 -3.88 -9.15 10.09
N ILE A 96 -3.00 -9.69 9.24
CA ILE A 96 -2.47 -9.02 8.05
C ILE A 96 -3.26 -9.46 6.82
N TYR A 97 -3.77 -8.47 6.10
CA TYR A 97 -4.58 -8.64 4.89
C TYR A 97 -3.84 -8.18 3.64
N SER A 98 -3.93 -9.00 2.60
CA SER A 98 -3.64 -8.57 1.23
C SER A 98 -4.79 -7.69 0.73
N ILE A 99 -4.49 -6.47 0.30
CA ILE A 99 -5.50 -5.53 -0.19
C ILE A 99 -5.76 -5.81 -1.68
N ARG A 100 -7.03 -5.99 -2.07
CA ARG A 100 -7.40 -6.27 -3.46
C ARG A 100 -8.58 -5.43 -3.91
N GLU A 101 -8.46 -4.73 -5.03
CA GLU A 101 -9.58 -4.02 -5.66
C GLU A 101 -10.57 -5.01 -6.29
N GLN A 102 -11.86 -4.88 -5.94
CA GLN A 102 -12.93 -5.77 -6.37
C GLN A 102 -13.35 -5.53 -7.83
N TYR A 103 -13.37 -4.27 -8.28
CA TYR A 103 -13.83 -3.85 -9.61
C TYR A 103 -12.71 -3.13 -10.38
N ALA A 104 -11.56 -3.80 -10.52
CA ALA A 104 -10.37 -3.20 -11.13
C ALA A 104 -10.56 -2.94 -12.64
N ASP A 105 -11.06 -1.76 -13.01
CA ASP A 105 -11.02 -1.26 -14.41
C ASP A 105 -9.58 -0.90 -14.84
N ARG A 106 -8.68 -0.66 -13.88
CA ARG A 106 -7.25 -0.44 -14.08
C ARG A 106 -6.44 -1.34 -13.16
N ALA A 107 -5.48 -2.07 -13.74
CA ALA A 107 -4.63 -3.00 -13.01
C ALA A 107 -3.34 -2.37 -12.47
N VAL A 108 -3.01 -1.13 -12.87
CA VAL A 108 -1.74 -0.45 -12.60
C VAL A 108 -1.97 1.04 -12.35
N TYR A 109 -1.52 1.56 -11.22
CA TYR A 109 -1.37 3.01 -10.98
C TYR A 109 0.09 3.38 -11.16
N GLN A 110 0.39 4.33 -12.05
CA GLN A 110 1.75 4.78 -12.33
C GLN A 110 1.95 6.23 -11.90
N SER A 111 3.04 6.52 -11.21
CA SER A 111 3.44 7.88 -10.83
C SER A 111 4.93 8.10 -11.09
N ASN A 112 5.28 9.29 -11.59
CA ASN A 112 6.66 9.71 -11.78
C ASN A 112 7.05 10.60 -10.59
N ILE A 113 8.15 10.29 -9.92
CA ILE A 113 8.66 11.09 -8.79
C ILE A 113 10.13 11.40 -8.96
N SER A 114 10.57 12.50 -8.35
CA SER A 114 11.98 12.90 -8.29
C SER A 114 12.40 13.02 -6.84
N ILE A 115 13.41 12.24 -6.43
CA ILE A 115 13.96 12.22 -5.07
C ILE A 115 15.47 12.33 -5.19
N ASN A 116 16.10 13.26 -4.47
CA ASN A 116 17.56 13.46 -4.49
C ASN A 116 18.14 13.56 -5.93
N ASN A 117 17.47 14.32 -6.80
CA ASN A 117 17.81 14.48 -8.23
C ASN A 117 17.82 13.18 -9.06
N GLN A 118 17.21 12.11 -8.56
CA GLN A 118 16.96 10.89 -9.31
C GLN A 118 15.47 10.78 -9.62
N TYR A 119 15.15 10.40 -10.86
CA TYR A 119 13.78 10.16 -11.29
C TYR A 119 13.41 8.69 -11.09
N TYR A 120 12.15 8.44 -10.74
CA TYR A 120 11.62 7.11 -10.45
C TYR A 120 10.23 6.99 -11.08
N ILE A 121 9.95 5.83 -11.67
CA ILE A 121 8.59 5.41 -12.02
C ILE A 121 8.13 4.42 -10.94
N MET A 122 7.05 4.74 -10.25
CA MET A 122 6.39 3.87 -9.29
C MET A 122 5.14 3.27 -9.92
N GLU A 123 5.06 1.94 -9.97
CA GLU A 123 3.89 1.19 -10.45
C GLU A 123 3.24 0.45 -9.27
N PHE A 124 1.94 0.62 -9.06
CA PHE A 124 1.14 -0.09 -8.06
C PHE A 124 0.16 -1.04 -8.75
N TYR A 125 0.30 -2.34 -8.54
CA TYR A 125 -0.56 -3.37 -9.13
C TYR A 125 -1.55 -3.90 -8.11
N SER A 126 -2.86 -3.95 -8.37
CA SER A 126 -3.85 -4.38 -7.36
C SER A 126 -4.49 -5.76 -7.59
N LYS A 127 -4.14 -6.45 -8.68
CA LYS A 127 -4.81 -7.68 -9.12
C LYS A 127 -4.65 -8.88 -8.16
N ARG A 128 -3.61 -8.90 -7.32
CA ARG A 128 -3.31 -9.97 -6.35
C ARG A 128 -2.74 -9.46 -5.00
N GLY A 129 -2.99 -8.20 -4.66
CA GLY A 129 -2.22 -7.47 -3.63
C GLY A 129 -1.46 -6.32 -4.27
N ILE A 130 -1.24 -5.24 -3.52
CA ILE A 130 -0.55 -4.04 -3.99
C ILE A 130 0.96 -4.32 -4.12
N GLU A 131 1.46 -4.50 -5.33
CA GLU A 131 2.90 -4.58 -5.61
C GLU A 131 3.44 -3.22 -6.04
N LEU A 132 4.56 -2.79 -5.44
CA LEU A 132 5.26 -1.57 -5.79
C LEU A 132 6.51 -1.93 -6.60
N LEU A 133 6.54 -1.51 -7.86
CA LEU A 133 7.72 -1.60 -8.72
C LEU A 133 8.35 -0.23 -8.92
N TYR A 134 9.69 -0.23 -8.97
CA TYR A 134 10.50 0.93 -9.26
C TYR A 134 11.24 0.72 -10.59
N ARG A 135 11.30 1.77 -11.42
CA ARG A 135 12.26 1.87 -12.52
C ARG A 135 12.99 3.20 -12.48
N LYS A 136 14.34 3.16 -12.45
CA LYS A 136 15.16 4.33 -12.78
C LYS A 136 14.98 4.58 -14.27
N PRO A 137 14.65 5.80 -14.74
CA PRO A 137 14.76 6.08 -16.15
C PRO A 137 16.24 5.91 -16.51
N PHE A 138 16.48 5.12 -17.56
CA PHE A 138 17.79 5.03 -18.17
C PHE A 138 18.18 6.47 -18.55
N PHE A 139 19.32 6.94 -18.04
CA PHE A 139 19.91 8.18 -18.56
C PHE A 139 20.03 7.98 -20.07
N LYS A 140 19.42 8.88 -20.85
CA LYS A 140 19.89 9.10 -22.21
C LYS A 140 21.33 9.57 -22.04
N MET A 141 22.30 8.74 -22.40
CA MET A 141 23.66 9.23 -22.57
C MET A 141 23.58 10.36 -23.60
N GLU A 142 23.97 11.57 -23.18
CA GLU A 142 24.34 12.64 -24.11
C GLU A 142 25.63 12.26 -24.85
#